data_AF-A0A075UPU5-F1
#
_entry.id   AF-A0A075UPU5-F1
#
_cell.length_a   1.000
_cell.length_b   1.000
_cell.length_c   1.000
_cell.angle_alpha   90.00
_cell.angle_beta   90.00
_cell.angle_gamma   90.00
#
_symmetry.space_group_name_H-M   'P 1'
#
loop_
_entity.id
_entity.type
_entity.pdbx_description
1 polymer ?
#
loop_
_entity_poly.entity_id
_entity_poly.type
_entity_poly.pdbx_seq_one_letter_code
_entity_poly.pdbx_strand_id
1 'polypeptide(L)'
;MTNSATASFTVDGWDPQAAEKAEGTEFSRVLLTKTFTGDVEGTSAVEMLTAVNETSSAYVAFERLAVSVGGRKGGFVLHHSAGDNGHHLIVLPGSGHGELTGITGTAEIVQDDEGNHTFTLTYEL
;
A
#
# COMPACT_ATOMS: atom_id res chain seq x y z
N MET A 1 19.07 8.33 -9.81
CA MET A 1 18.47 9.66 -9.51
C MET A 1 17.16 9.38 -8.80
N THR A 2 16.86 10.13 -7.75
CA THR A 2 15.60 9.99 -7.01
C THR A 2 14.47 10.70 -7.78
N ASN A 3 13.38 9.99 -8.02
CA ASN A 3 12.18 10.48 -8.70
C ASN A 3 10.99 10.47 -7.74
N SER A 4 9.96 11.24 -8.06
CA SER A 4 8.66 11.22 -7.36
C SER A 4 7.54 11.00 -8.36
N ALA A 5 6.53 10.22 -7.99
CA ALA A 5 5.31 9.97 -8.76
C ALA A 5 4.09 10.01 -7.83
N THR A 6 3.05 10.74 -8.24
CA THR A 6 1.83 10.90 -7.43
C THR A 6 0.62 10.31 -8.15
N ALA A 7 -0.24 9.62 -7.39
CA ALA A 7 -1.50 9.07 -7.88
C ALA A 7 -2.59 9.17 -6.83
N SER A 8 -3.85 9.18 -7.26
CA SER A 8 -4.98 8.83 -6.40
C SER A 8 -5.27 7.33 -6.52
N PHE A 9 -5.98 6.76 -5.55
CA PHE A 9 -6.52 5.40 -5.71
C PHE A 9 -7.92 5.24 -5.12
N THR A 10 -8.66 4.27 -5.67
CA THR A 10 -9.90 3.75 -5.11
C THR A 10 -9.66 2.38 -4.47
N VAL A 11 -10.43 2.04 -3.45
CA VAL A 11 -10.50 0.67 -2.91
C VAL A 11 -11.69 -0.01 -3.57
N ASP A 12 -11.43 -0.96 -4.46
CA ASP A 12 -12.46 -1.57 -5.31
C ASP A 12 -13.06 -2.84 -4.69
N GLY A 13 -12.35 -3.45 -3.73
CA GLY A 13 -12.75 -4.67 -3.05
C GLY A 13 -12.22 -4.71 -1.63
N TRP A 14 -13.00 -5.23 -0.70
CA TRP A 14 -12.67 -5.37 0.71
C TRP A 14 -13.29 -6.66 1.26
N ASP A 15 -12.44 -7.66 1.48
CA ASP A 15 -12.83 -9.01 1.92
C ASP A 15 -12.16 -9.35 3.26
N PRO A 16 -12.79 -8.97 4.39
CA PRO A 16 -12.32 -9.32 5.72
C PRO A 16 -12.63 -10.78 6.03
N GLN A 17 -11.61 -11.51 6.45
CA GLN A 17 -11.74 -12.84 7.03
C GLN A 17 -12.28 -12.74 8.46
N ALA A 18 -12.70 -13.88 9.03
CA ALA A 18 -13.18 -13.93 10.40
C ALA A 18 -12.14 -13.35 11.38
N ALA A 19 -12.56 -12.35 12.15
CA ALA A 19 -11.72 -11.72 13.15
C ALA A 19 -11.64 -12.58 14.42
N GLU A 20 -10.47 -12.59 15.05
CA GLU A 20 -10.23 -13.20 16.36
C GLU A 20 -10.18 -12.11 17.43
N LYS A 21 -10.71 -12.39 18.63
CA LYS A 21 -10.58 -11.51 19.79
C LYS A 21 -9.77 -12.20 20.88
N ALA A 22 -8.67 -11.57 21.28
CA ALA A 22 -7.86 -12.02 22.40
C ALA A 22 -7.50 -10.82 23.28
N GLU A 23 -7.72 -10.95 24.59
CA GLU A 23 -7.26 -9.99 25.60
C GLU A 23 -7.65 -8.52 25.32
N GLY A 24 -8.85 -8.30 24.77
CA GLY A 24 -9.36 -6.96 24.44
C GLY A 24 -8.85 -6.37 23.12
N THR A 25 -8.11 -7.16 22.32
CA THR A 25 -7.66 -6.79 20.97
C THR A 25 -8.36 -7.67 19.93
N GLU A 26 -8.86 -7.03 18.88
CA GLU A 26 -9.40 -7.68 17.68
C GLU A 26 -8.31 -7.79 16.62
N PHE A 27 -8.09 -9.01 16.11
CA PHE A 27 -7.16 -9.31 15.02
C PHE A 27 -7.96 -9.68 13.78
N SER A 28 -7.60 -9.11 12.63
CA SER A 28 -8.26 -9.43 11.36
C SER A 28 -7.26 -9.62 10.23
N ARG A 29 -7.66 -10.42 9.24
CA ARG A 29 -6.99 -10.51 7.94
C ARG A 29 -7.92 -9.96 6.87
N VAL A 30 -7.42 -9.08 6.03
CA VAL A 30 -8.20 -8.46 4.96
C VAL A 30 -7.48 -8.66 3.63
N LEU A 31 -8.22 -9.10 2.62
CA LEU A 31 -7.82 -9.00 1.23
C LEU A 31 -8.51 -7.79 0.62
N LEU A 32 -7.76 -6.89 -0.03
CA LEU A 32 -8.37 -5.76 -0.74
C LEU A 32 -7.68 -5.50 -2.08
N THR A 33 -8.39 -4.86 -2.99
CA THR A 33 -7.88 -4.46 -4.30
C THR A 33 -8.03 -2.96 -4.48
N LYS A 34 -7.09 -2.36 -5.20
CA LYS A 34 -7.11 -0.93 -5.51
C LYS A 34 -6.90 -0.66 -6.99
N THR A 35 -7.40 0.47 -7.45
CA THR A 35 -7.10 1.04 -8.76
C THR A 35 -6.44 2.41 -8.56
N PHE A 36 -5.25 2.58 -9.15
CA PHE A 36 -4.46 3.82 -9.10
C PHE A 36 -4.62 4.62 -10.39
N THR A 37 -4.72 5.95 -10.25
CA THR A 37 -4.82 6.91 -11.37
C THR A 37 -3.87 8.09 -11.13
N GLY A 38 -3.06 8.44 -12.13
CA GLY A 38 -2.07 9.52 -12.05
C GLY A 38 -0.74 9.11 -12.66
N ASP A 39 0.38 9.55 -12.07
CA ASP A 39 1.73 9.13 -12.49
C ASP A 39 2.00 7.64 -12.21
N VAL A 40 1.25 7.08 -11.26
CA VAL A 40 1.12 5.64 -11.01
C VAL A 40 -0.27 5.20 -11.46
N GLU A 41 -0.33 4.33 -12.47
CA GLU A 41 -1.60 3.91 -13.08
C GLU A 41 -1.65 2.39 -13.18
N GLY A 42 -2.74 1.78 -12.71
CA GLY A 42 -2.94 0.33 -12.75
C GLY A 42 -3.67 -0.18 -11.52
N THR A 43 -3.44 -1.43 -11.13
CA THR A 43 -4.14 -2.04 -10.00
C THR A 43 -3.20 -2.68 -9.00
N SER A 44 -3.71 -2.93 -7.80
CA SER A 44 -3.00 -3.69 -6.79
C SER A 44 -3.90 -4.66 -6.04
N ALA A 45 -3.26 -5.65 -5.41
CA ALA A 45 -3.88 -6.55 -4.47
C ALA A 45 -3.08 -6.56 -3.16
N VAL A 46 -3.78 -6.40 -2.04
CA VAL A 46 -3.19 -6.28 -0.70
C VAL A 46 -3.60 -7.48 0.14
N GLU A 47 -2.64 -8.03 0.87
CA GLU A 47 -2.88 -8.93 2.00
C GLU A 47 -2.49 -8.20 3.28
N MET A 48 -3.47 -7.91 4.13
CA MET A 48 -3.32 -7.08 5.33
C MET A 48 -3.68 -7.86 6.59
N LEU A 49 -2.91 -7.65 7.66
CA LEU A 49 -3.22 -8.09 9.02
C LEU A 49 -3.40 -6.85 9.90
N THR A 50 -4.46 -6.81 10.69
CA THR A 50 -4.76 -5.71 11.61
C THR A 50 -4.79 -6.19 13.05
N ALA A 51 -4.47 -5.29 13.97
CA ALA A 51 -4.71 -5.42 15.41
C ALA A 51 -5.34 -4.13 15.91
N VAL A 52 -6.52 -4.21 16.53
CA VAL A 52 -7.30 -3.04 16.96
C VAL A 52 -7.79 -3.25 18.39
N ASN A 53 -7.59 -2.27 19.26
CA ASN A 53 -8.14 -2.25 20.62
C ASN A 53 -8.74 -0.87 20.94
N GLU A 54 -9.17 -0.66 22.19
CA GLU A 54 -9.82 0.58 22.61
C GLU A 54 -8.93 1.84 22.49
N THR A 55 -7.62 1.66 22.50
CA THR A 55 -6.64 2.76 22.58
C THR A 55 -5.81 2.95 21.31
N SER A 56 -5.71 1.94 20.46
CA SER A 56 -4.74 1.89 19.37
C SER A 56 -5.18 0.96 18.24
N SER A 57 -4.64 1.21 17.05
CA SER A 57 -4.76 0.33 15.91
C SER A 57 -3.45 0.25 15.15
N ALA A 58 -3.13 -0.92 14.62
CA ALA A 58 -1.97 -1.12 13.76
C ALA A 58 -2.31 -2.11 12.65
N TYR A 59 -1.58 -2.00 11.54
CA TYR A 59 -1.61 -3.00 10.49
C TYR A 59 -0.25 -3.22 9.85
N VAL A 60 -0.06 -4.42 9.33
CA VAL A 60 1.02 -4.76 8.41
C VAL A 60 0.42 -5.36 7.15
N ALA A 61 1.04 -5.09 6.01
CA ALA A 61 0.53 -5.62 4.74
C ALA A 61 1.64 -5.79 3.71
N PHE A 62 1.38 -6.68 2.75
CA PHE A 62 2.08 -6.67 1.48
C PHE A 62 1.09 -6.34 0.37
N GLU A 63 1.45 -5.37 -0.46
CA GLU A 63 0.68 -4.93 -1.60
C GLU A 63 1.44 -5.26 -2.88
N ARG A 64 0.85 -6.05 -3.77
CA ARG A 64 1.41 -6.35 -5.10
C ARG A 64 0.82 -5.36 -6.09
N LEU A 65 1.68 -4.54 -6.71
CA LEU A 65 1.29 -3.55 -7.70
C LEU A 65 1.57 -4.07 -9.10
N ALA A 66 0.58 -3.96 -9.98
CA ALA A 66 0.72 -4.14 -11.42
C ALA A 66 0.35 -2.81 -12.09
N VAL A 67 1.37 -1.98 -12.34
CA VAL A 67 1.21 -0.55 -12.63
C VAL A 67 2.18 -0.06 -13.70
N SER A 68 1.90 1.12 -14.22
CA SER A 68 2.85 1.99 -14.91
C SER A 68 3.30 3.09 -13.94
N VAL A 69 4.61 3.37 -13.86
CA VAL A 69 5.16 4.49 -13.10
C VAL A 69 5.91 5.41 -14.06
N GLY A 70 5.44 6.65 -14.24
CA GLY A 70 6.06 7.60 -15.17
C GLY A 70 6.12 7.05 -16.61
N GLY A 71 5.14 6.25 -17.02
CA GLY A 71 5.05 5.60 -18.32
C GLY A 71 5.77 4.25 -18.46
N ARG A 72 6.50 3.79 -17.44
CA ARG A 72 7.20 2.49 -17.43
C ARG A 72 6.31 1.40 -16.85
N LYS A 73 5.98 0.39 -17.65
CA LYS A 73 5.07 -0.69 -17.27
C LYS A 73 5.79 -1.81 -16.54
N GLY A 74 5.24 -2.23 -15.40
CA GLY A 74 5.79 -3.32 -14.62
C GLY A 74 4.99 -3.57 -13.36
N GLY A 75 5.71 -3.94 -12.30
CA GLY A 75 5.13 -4.12 -10.99
C GLY A 75 6.21 -4.30 -9.94
N PHE A 76 5.80 -4.21 -8.68
CA PHE A 76 6.64 -4.38 -7.50
C PHE A 76 5.75 -4.67 -6.29
N VAL A 77 6.38 -4.96 -5.16
CA VAL A 77 5.68 -5.20 -3.88
C VAL A 77 5.99 -4.06 -2.92
N LEU A 78 4.97 -3.51 -2.27
CA LEU A 78 5.12 -2.64 -1.11
C LEU A 78 4.95 -3.45 0.19
N HIS A 79 5.83 -3.19 1.15
CA HIS A 79 5.69 -3.62 2.53
C HIS A 79 5.15 -2.44 3.36
N HIS A 80 4.03 -2.65 4.05
CA HIS A 80 3.38 -1.66 4.89
C HIS A 80 3.60 -2.01 6.36
N SER A 81 3.91 -0.98 7.14
CA SER A 81 3.85 -1.00 8.60
C SER A 81 3.21 0.30 9.06
N ALA A 82 2.05 0.23 9.73
CA ALA A 82 1.34 1.42 10.18
C ALA A 82 0.76 1.24 11.58
N GLY A 83 0.70 2.33 12.33
CA GLY A 83 0.04 2.43 13.63
C GLY A 83 0.12 3.86 14.17
N ASP A 84 0.00 4.03 15.49
CA ASP A 84 -0.04 5.36 16.12
C ASP A 84 1.20 6.24 15.86
N ASN A 85 2.35 5.62 15.60
CA ASN A 85 3.60 6.31 15.30
C ASN A 85 3.75 6.70 13.82
N GLY A 86 2.71 6.48 13.00
CA GLY A 86 2.69 6.78 11.58
C GLY A 86 2.66 5.53 10.69
N HIS A 87 2.77 5.77 9.38
CA HIS A 87 2.81 4.72 8.35
C HIS A 87 4.16 4.73 7.64
N HIS A 88 4.66 3.54 7.33
CA HIS A 88 5.90 3.33 6.60
C HIS A 88 5.66 2.31 5.49
N LEU A 89 5.81 2.76 4.24
CA LEU A 89 5.68 1.91 3.06
C LEU A 89 7.03 1.88 2.34
N ILE A 90 7.57 0.69 2.11
CA ILE A 90 8.84 0.49 1.41
C ILE A 90 8.62 -0.47 0.23
N VAL A 91 9.21 -0.16 -0.91
CA VAL A 91 9.36 -1.11 -2.01
C VAL A 91 10.22 -2.28 -1.53
N LEU A 92 9.68 -3.50 -1.55
CA LEU A 92 10.41 -4.72 -1.24
C LEU A 92 11.58 -4.86 -2.22
N PRO A 93 12.84 -4.82 -1.76
CA PRO A 93 14.00 -4.88 -2.66
C PRO A 93 13.99 -6.14 -3.52
N GLY A 94 14.22 -5.96 -4.82
CA GLY A 94 14.23 -7.07 -5.79
C GLY A 94 12.85 -7.56 -6.24
N SER A 95 11.76 -6.95 -5.76
CA SER A 95 10.39 -7.31 -6.20
C SER A 95 10.00 -6.70 -7.55
N GLY A 96 10.72 -5.68 -8.01
CA GLY A 96 10.48 -5.01 -9.28
C GLY A 96 10.58 -5.95 -10.48
N HIS A 97 9.64 -5.86 -11.42
CA HIS A 97 9.65 -6.60 -12.68
C HIS A 97 9.17 -5.76 -13.87
N GLY A 98 9.35 -6.28 -15.09
CA GLY A 98 9.08 -5.53 -16.31
C GLY A 98 10.04 -4.34 -16.45
N GLU A 99 9.53 -3.19 -16.87
CA GLU A 99 10.32 -1.95 -16.97
C GLU A 99 10.63 -1.31 -15.60
N LEU A 100 10.10 -1.88 -14.51
CA LEU A 100 10.37 -1.48 -13.13
C LEU A 100 11.36 -2.42 -12.42
N THR A 101 12.05 -3.28 -13.18
CA THR A 101 13.10 -4.15 -12.63
C THR A 101 14.21 -3.31 -11.99
N GLY A 102 14.50 -3.57 -10.71
CA GLY A 102 15.48 -2.81 -9.94
C GLY A 102 14.93 -1.62 -9.17
N ILE A 103 13.61 -1.36 -9.23
CA ILE A 103 12.99 -0.27 -8.48
C ILE A 103 13.22 -0.43 -6.97
N THR A 104 13.56 0.68 -6.32
CA THR A 104 13.64 0.82 -4.87
C THR A 104 12.99 2.13 -4.45
N GLY A 105 12.54 2.25 -3.21
CA GLY A 105 11.90 3.48 -2.78
C GLY A 105 10.97 3.33 -1.58
N THR A 106 10.32 4.41 -1.23
CA THR A 106 9.31 4.50 -0.18
C THR A 106 8.05 5.14 -0.72
N ALA A 107 6.93 4.90 -0.04
CA ALA A 107 5.68 5.54 -0.37
C ALA A 107 5.00 6.15 0.86
N GLU A 108 4.13 7.11 0.62
CA GLU A 108 3.23 7.70 1.61
C GLU A 108 1.81 7.67 1.09
N ILE A 109 0.85 7.52 2.01
CA ILE A 109 -0.58 7.59 1.73
C ILE A 109 -1.19 8.62 2.66
N VAL A 110 -1.80 9.66 2.08
CA VAL A 110 -2.53 10.68 2.80
C VAL A 110 -4.00 10.59 2.42
N GLN A 111 -4.88 10.70 3.41
CA GLN A 111 -6.31 10.84 3.19
C GLN A 111 -6.72 12.28 3.53
N ASP A 112 -7.49 12.92 2.66
CA ASP A 112 -8.06 14.24 2.93
C ASP A 112 -9.38 14.17 3.71
N ASP A 113 -9.93 15.32 4.09
CA ASP A 113 -11.19 15.42 4.86
C ASP A 113 -12.41 14.90 4.09
N GLU A 114 -12.32 14.79 2.76
CA GLU A 114 -13.36 14.24 1.88
C GLU A 114 -13.23 12.72 1.70
N GLY A 115 -12.17 12.12 2.25
CA GLY A 115 -11.89 10.69 2.21
C GLY A 115 -11.08 10.26 0.98
N ASN A 116 -10.63 11.19 0.14
CA ASN A 116 -9.82 10.85 -1.04
C ASN A 116 -8.41 10.46 -0.62
N HIS A 117 -7.87 9.42 -1.26
CA HIS A 117 -6.51 8.96 -1.01
C HIS A 117 -5.53 9.52 -2.04
N THR A 118 -4.44 10.12 -1.55
CA THR A 118 -3.25 10.47 -2.34
C THR A 118 -2.12 9.52 -1.98
N PHE A 119 -1.52 8.90 -2.99
CA PHE A 119 -0.35 8.06 -2.92
C PHE A 119 0.84 8.76 -3.57
N THR A 120 1.95 8.86 -2.84
CA THR A 120 3.20 9.44 -3.34
C THR A 120 4.30 8.40 -3.25
N LEU A 121 4.92 8.05 -4.38
CA LEU A 121 6.06 7.14 -4.47
C LEU A 121 7.34 7.95 -4.71
N THR A 122 8.29 7.84 -3.78
CA THR A 122 9.67 8.34 -3.97
C THR A 122 10.57 7.15 -4.29
N TYR A 123 11.18 7.13 -5.48
CA TYR A 123 11.84 5.93 -5.99
C TYR A 123 13.11 6.19 -6.80
N GLU A 124 13.93 5.14 -6.92
CA GLU A 124 15.08 5.05 -7.81
C GLU A 124 14.94 3.84 -8.73
N LEU A 125 15.33 4.03 -9.99
CA LEU A 125 15.27 3.04 -11.07
C LEU A 125 16.30 3.36 -12.16
#